data_AF-A0A6J7UBA1-F1
#
_entry.id   AF-A0A6J7UBA1-F1
#
_cell.length_a   1.000
_cell.length_b   1.000
_cell.length_c   1.000
_cell.angle_alpha   90.00
_cell.angle_beta   90.00
_cell.angle_gamma   90.00
#
_symmetry.space_group_name_H-M   'P 1'
#
loop_
_entity.id
_entity.type
_entity.pdbx_description
1 polymer ?
#
loop_
_entity_poly.entity_id
_entity_poly.type
_entity_poly.pdbx_seq_one_letter_code
_entity_poly.pdbx_strand_id
1 'polypeptide(L)'
;MLDAGIAREVARVVLPVATYSSMYVTMNARALMNFLSLRTSREGSHFPSYPQREIEMVAEKMEAEFAKLMPLTYGAFEKSGRIAP
;
A
#
# COMPACT_ATOMS: atom_id res chain seq x y z
N MET A 1 19.16 -16.36 -22.49
CA MET A 1 19.51 -14.92 -22.58
C MET A 1 20.73 -14.60 -21.72
N LEU A 2 20.67 -14.84 -20.40
CA LEU A 2 21.79 -14.58 -19.49
C LEU A 2 23.06 -15.37 -19.86
N ASP A 3 22.95 -16.68 -20.11
CA ASP A 3 24.09 -17.53 -20.52
C ASP A 3 24.71 -17.12 -21.87
N ALA A 4 23.97 -16.35 -22.67
CA ALA A 4 24.42 -15.81 -23.94
C ALA A 4 25.05 -14.40 -23.80
N GLY A 5 25.27 -13.90 -22.58
CA GLY A 5 25.89 -12.60 -22.31
C GLY A 5 24.98 -11.39 -22.55
N ILE A 6 23.67 -11.58 -22.75
CA ILE A 6 22.72 -10.46 -22.90
C ILE A 6 22.63 -9.68 -21.59
N ALA A 7 22.68 -8.34 -21.67
CA ALA A 7 22.62 -7.45 -20.51
C ALA A 7 21.38 -7.73 -19.62
N ARG A 8 21.56 -7.67 -18.30
CA ARG A 8 20.52 -8.01 -17.30
C ARG A 8 19.24 -7.18 -17.46
N GLU A 9 19.36 -5.91 -17.82
CA GLU A 9 18.20 -5.02 -18.03
C GLU A 9 17.35 -5.38 -19.25
N VAL A 10 17.97 -5.98 -20.28
CA VAL A 10 17.27 -6.53 -21.45
C VAL A 10 16.77 -7.94 -21.13
N ALA A 11 17.57 -8.75 -20.45
CA ALA A 11 17.16 -10.11 -20.08
C ALA A 11 15.94 -10.13 -19.16
N ARG A 12 15.74 -9.13 -18.30
CA ARG A 12 14.58 -9.08 -17.40
C ARG A 12 13.23 -8.75 -18.06
N VAL A 13 13.21 -8.36 -19.34
CA VAL A 13 11.95 -7.98 -20.03
C VAL A 13 10.98 -9.15 -20.18
N VAL A 14 11.48 -10.38 -20.06
CA VAL A 14 10.65 -11.60 -20.09
C VAL A 14 10.18 -12.04 -18.69
N LEU A 15 10.65 -11.39 -17.61
CA LEU A 15 10.18 -11.70 -16.27
C LEU A 15 8.74 -11.18 -16.08
N PRO A 16 7.84 -11.96 -15.46
CA PRO A 16 6.46 -11.54 -15.27
C PRO A 16 6.34 -10.44 -14.22
N VAL A 17 5.24 -9.70 -14.25
CA VAL A 17 4.90 -8.68 -13.23
C VAL A 17 4.65 -9.27 -11.84
N ALA A 18 4.49 -10.60 -11.73
CA ALA A 18 4.41 -11.33 -10.46
C ALA A 18 5.78 -11.54 -9.79
N THR A 19 6.88 -11.08 -10.40
CA THR A 19 8.23 -11.16 -9.82
C THR A 19 8.30 -10.32 -8.55
N TYR A 20 8.72 -10.92 -7.42
CA TYR A 20 8.91 -10.19 -6.17
C TYR A 20 9.93 -9.07 -6.32
N SER A 21 9.66 -7.96 -5.64
CA SER A 21 10.57 -6.83 -5.47
C SER A 21 10.57 -6.38 -4.02
N SER A 22 11.64 -5.73 -3.58
CA SER A 22 11.79 -5.18 -2.23
C SER A 22 12.16 -3.70 -2.32
N MET A 23 11.62 -2.92 -1.38
CA MET A 23 11.80 -1.47 -1.33
C MET A 23 11.61 -0.96 0.09
N TYR A 24 12.25 0.16 0.42
CA TYR A 24 11.93 0.94 1.60
C TYR A 24 10.84 1.95 1.26
N VAL A 25 9.81 2.04 2.10
CA VAL A 25 8.71 3.00 1.97
C VAL A 25 8.59 3.79 3.25
N THR A 26 8.68 5.12 3.16
CA THR A 26 8.51 6.03 4.28
C THR A 26 7.40 7.02 3.96
N MET A 27 6.47 7.19 4.89
CA MET A 27 5.36 8.14 4.78
C MET A 27 5.16 8.84 6.11
N ASN A 28 4.73 10.09 6.07
CA ASN A 28 4.13 10.71 7.25
C ASN A 28 2.69 10.22 7.45
N ALA A 29 2.10 10.49 8.61
CA ALA A 29 0.74 10.02 8.95
C ALA A 29 -0.33 10.53 7.97
N ARG A 30 -0.21 11.78 7.48
CA ARG A 30 -1.16 12.36 6.52
C ARG A 30 -1.17 11.58 5.20
N ALA A 31 0.02 11.33 4.66
CA ALA A 31 0.19 10.57 3.42
C ALA A 31 -0.27 9.12 3.60
N LEU A 32 -0.01 8.51 4.77
CA LEU A 32 -0.48 7.16 5.08
C LEU A 32 -2.01 7.10 5.13
N MET A 33 -2.68 8.03 5.79
CA MET A 33 -4.15 8.08 5.81
C MET A 33 -4.73 8.17 4.38
N ASN A 34 -4.17 9.03 3.52
CA ASN A 34 -4.61 9.14 2.13
C ASN A 34 -4.37 7.84 1.34
N PHE A 35 -3.25 7.16 1.59
CA PHE A 35 -2.98 5.84 1.01
C PHE A 35 -4.02 4.81 1.48
N LEU A 36 -4.33 4.76 2.77
CA LEU A 36 -5.32 3.84 3.33
C LEU A 36 -6.73 4.09 2.76
N SER A 37 -7.14 5.35 2.59
CA SER A 37 -8.42 5.73 1.96
C SER A 37 -8.59 5.13 0.56
N LEU A 38 -7.50 4.98 -0.19
CA LEU A 38 -7.52 4.46 -1.56
C LEU A 38 -7.20 2.97 -1.65
N ARG A 39 -6.46 2.42 -0.68
CA ARG A 39 -5.90 1.06 -0.73
C ARG A 39 -6.53 0.08 0.25
N THR A 40 -7.66 0.43 0.85
CA THR A 40 -8.47 -0.50 1.65
C THR A 40 -9.93 -0.48 1.22
N SER A 41 -10.56 -1.64 1.20
CA SER A 41 -12.01 -1.78 1.13
C SER A 41 -12.54 -1.87 2.57
N ARG A 42 -13.17 -0.78 3.04
CA ARG A 42 -13.75 -0.70 4.39
C ARG A 42 -15.19 -0.23 4.32
N GLU A 43 -16.06 -1.00 4.94
CA GLU A 43 -17.45 -0.62 5.16
C GLU A 43 -17.51 0.66 5.99
N GLY A 44 -18.42 1.58 5.63
CA GLY A 44 -18.56 2.87 6.30
C GLY A 44 -17.56 3.95 5.86
N SER A 45 -16.64 3.65 4.92
CA SER A 45 -15.84 4.69 4.26
C SER A 45 -16.74 5.69 3.53
N HIS A 46 -16.46 6.98 3.67
CA HIS A 46 -17.24 8.01 2.97
C HIS A 46 -17.12 7.87 1.44
N PHE A 47 -15.93 7.48 0.96
CA PHE A 47 -15.67 7.10 -0.42
C PHE A 47 -15.21 5.63 -0.47
N PRO A 48 -16.08 4.68 -0.84
CA PRO A 48 -15.68 3.29 -1.00
C PRO A 48 -14.59 3.13 -2.07
N SER A 49 -13.56 2.33 -1.77
CA SER A 49 -12.50 1.96 -2.71
C SER A 49 -12.48 0.46 -2.95
N TYR A 50 -12.06 0.06 -4.16
CA TYR A 50 -11.99 -1.34 -4.61
C TYR A 50 -10.57 -1.68 -5.07
N PRO A 51 -9.59 -1.71 -4.15
CA PRO A 51 -8.20 -2.02 -4.49
C PRO A 51 -8.04 -3.50 -4.89
N GLN A 52 -7.03 -3.78 -5.70
CA GLN A 52 -6.55 -5.14 -5.87
C GLN A 52 -6.11 -5.73 -4.52
N ARG A 53 -6.38 -7.02 -4.27
CA ARG A 53 -6.16 -7.65 -2.96
C ARG A 53 -4.70 -7.56 -2.49
N GLU A 54 -3.74 -7.67 -3.40
CA GLU A 54 -2.32 -7.63 -3.08
C GLU A 54 -1.88 -6.29 -2.46
N ILE A 55 -2.40 -5.16 -2.95
CA ILE A 55 -2.06 -3.85 -2.37
C ILE A 55 -2.84 -3.59 -1.08
N GLU A 56 -4.05 -4.14 -0.96
CA GLU A 56 -4.81 -4.11 0.28
C GLU A 56 -4.11 -4.86 1.41
N MET A 57 -3.52 -6.03 1.13
CA MET A 57 -2.72 -6.78 2.11
C MET A 57 -1.52 -5.96 2.64
N VAL A 58 -0.93 -5.09 1.82
CA VAL A 58 0.13 -4.16 2.26
C VAL A 58 -0.47 -3.06 3.14
N ALA A 59 -1.59 -2.47 2.71
CA ALA A 59 -2.27 -1.42 3.44
C ALA A 59 -2.73 -1.88 4.83
N GLU A 60 -3.30 -3.09 4.95
CA GLU A 60 -3.73 -3.68 6.22
C GLU A 60 -2.58 -3.79 7.23
N LYS A 61 -1.38 -4.18 6.78
CA LYS A 61 -0.20 -4.28 7.64
C LYS A 61 0.31 -2.91 8.06
N MET A 62 0.34 -1.94 7.15
CA MET A 62 0.72 -0.56 7.48
C MET A 62 -0.28 0.09 8.44
N GLU A 63 -1.58 -0.16 8.24
CA GLU A 63 -2.66 0.32 9.09
C GLU A 63 -2.59 -0.25 10.51
N ALA A 64 -2.28 -1.54 10.65
CA ALA A 64 -2.12 -2.17 11.95
C ALA A 64 -1.00 -1.52 12.78
N GLU A 65 0.11 -1.14 12.16
CA GLU A 65 1.18 -0.40 12.84
C GLU A 65 0.80 1.06 13.12
N PHE A 66 0.08 1.71 12.20
CA PHE A 66 -0.46 3.06 12.42
C PHE A 66 -1.39 3.13 13.63
N ALA A 67 -2.30 2.16 13.77
CA ALA A 67 -3.22 2.07 14.90
C ALA A 67 -2.49 1.89 16.24
N LYS A 68 -1.36 1.16 16.27
CA LYS A 68 -0.54 0.98 17.47
C LYS A 68 0.23 2.25 17.83
N LEU A 69 0.87 2.89 16.84
CA LEU A 69 1.77 4.02 17.07
C LEU A 69 1.02 5.34 17.29
N MET A 70 -0.16 5.52 16.66
CA MET A 70 -0.93 6.77 16.70
C MET A 70 -2.44 6.50 16.93
N PRO A 71 -2.83 5.81 18.01
CA PRO A 71 -4.20 5.34 18.22
C PRO A 71 -5.26 6.45 18.20
N LEU A 72 -4.94 7.64 18.72
CA LEU A 72 -5.85 8.78 18.71
C LEU A 72 -6.08 9.32 17.27
N THR A 73 -5.02 9.37 16.46
CA THR A 73 -5.12 9.83 15.07
C THR A 73 -5.87 8.81 14.23
N TYR A 74 -5.57 7.52 14.40
CA TYR A 74 -6.29 6.43 13.76
C TYR A 74 -7.79 6.46 14.11
N GLY A 75 -8.13 6.60 15.40
CA GLY A 75 -9.51 6.70 15.84
C GLY A 75 -10.24 7.92 15.27
N ALA A 76 -9.56 9.06 15.09
CA ALA A 76 -10.12 10.23 14.44
C ALA A 76 -10.35 10.00 12.93
N PHE A 77 -9.41 9.36 12.25
CA PHE A 77 -9.51 8.98 10.84
C PHE A 77 -10.68 8.02 10.56
N GLU A 78 -10.86 7.01 11.41
CA GLU A 78 -12.01 6.10 11.31
C GLU A 78 -13.34 6.86 11.46
N LYS A 79 -13.43 7.72 12.48
CA LYS A 79 -14.65 8.52 12.76
C LYS A 79 -14.94 9.55 11.68
N SER A 80 -13.93 10.04 10.96
CA SER A 80 -14.11 11.00 9.86
C SER A 80 -14.48 10.35 8.52
N GLY A 81 -14.86 9.07 8.53
CA GLY A 81 -15.22 8.34 7.31
C GLY A 81 -14.01 7.96 6.47
N ARG A 82 -12.84 7.81 7.11
CA ARG A 82 -11.57 7.44 6.48
C ARG A 82 -11.12 8.41 5.40
N ILE A 83 -11.34 9.71 5.62
CA ILE A 83 -10.86 10.80 4.77
C ILE A 83 -9.59 11.38 5.39
N ALA A 84 -8.52 11.45 4.60
CA ALA A 84 -7.30 12.12 5.03
C ALA A 84 -7.54 13.64 5.20
N PRO A 85 -7.03 14.27 6.27
CA PRO A 85 -7.06 15.72 6.45
C PRO A 85 -6.12 16.45 5.46
#